data_AF-A0A2D9DP11-F1
#
_entry.id   AF-A0A2D9DP11-F1
#
_cell.length_a   1.000
_cell.length_b   1.000
_cell.length_c   1.000
_cell.angle_alpha   90.00
_cell.angle_beta   90.00
_cell.angle_gamma   90.00
#
_symmetry.space_group_name_H-M   'P 1'
#
loop_
_entity.id
_entity.type
_entity.pdbx_description
1 polymer ?
#
loop_
_entity_poly.entity_id
_entity_poly.type
_entity_poly.pdbx_seq_one_letter_code
_entity_poly.pdbx_strand_id
1 'polypeptide(L)'
;MLAFKNNRITITLLTAPIALMLLYGGIVLWLSSKENGVLLGDLAAFGDSFGVVTALFTALAFGGLIWTVLLQGKELSLQRKELAETRFTNAFFKLIDYYKINLENITIKTADKVQLSGIDALIYQLSQFDINQKANDCWYEKNTQKMKVYEYQLFVEIDRSLMRQSRYMSTFESLLKLVDSQVEDVSLKNLYWSIVESQLTVHEVKYLFYRLLVEPTNSSLLDYVKKSGIILSRAGTCGISMRHTEIFKSIHGLEIGRARQKLPHRNLRKDVRKIRRQYGNK
;
A
#
# COMPACT_ATOMS: atom_id res chain seq x y z
N MET A 1 14.91 21.41 -26.42
CA MET A 1 14.40 21.57 -27.81
C MET A 1 12.87 21.69 -27.89
N LEU A 2 12.09 20.96 -27.07
CA LEU A 2 10.62 21.06 -27.03
C LEU A 2 10.06 22.41 -26.49
N ALA A 3 10.71 23.01 -25.48
CA ALA A 3 10.27 24.29 -24.90
C ALA A 3 10.36 25.49 -25.86
N PHE A 4 11.38 25.52 -26.75
CA PHE A 4 11.55 26.59 -27.74
C PHE A 4 10.52 26.52 -28.88
N LYS A 5 10.01 25.33 -29.22
CA LYS A 5 9.00 25.14 -30.27
C LYS A 5 7.63 25.66 -29.84
N ASN A 6 7.25 25.45 -28.57
CA ASN A 6 6.02 25.99 -28.01
C ASN A 6 6.00 27.52 -28.03
N ASN A 7 7.12 28.16 -27.72
CA ASN A 7 7.18 29.63 -27.63
C ASN A 7 7.03 30.32 -28.99
N ARG A 8 7.53 29.71 -30.07
CA ARG A 8 7.32 30.23 -31.43
C ARG A 8 5.87 30.11 -31.87
N ILE A 9 5.21 29.00 -31.55
CA ILE A 9 3.81 28.75 -31.91
C ILE A 9 2.88 29.74 -31.18
N THR A 10 3.08 29.98 -29.88
CA THR A 10 2.30 30.96 -29.12
C THR A 10 2.51 32.39 -29.62
N ILE A 11 3.74 32.79 -29.92
CA ILE A 11 4.03 34.11 -30.49
C ILE A 11 3.37 34.26 -31.87
N THR A 12 3.39 33.23 -32.73
CA THR A 12 2.71 33.30 -34.04
C THR A 12 1.19 33.35 -33.92
N LEU A 13 0.59 32.67 -32.94
CA LEU A 13 -0.86 32.67 -32.72
C LEU A 13 -1.39 34.03 -32.23
N LEU A 14 -0.58 34.77 -31.46
CA LEU A 14 -0.92 36.11 -30.95
C LEU A 14 -0.66 37.22 -31.97
N THR A 15 0.40 37.11 -32.78
CA THR A 15 0.81 38.18 -33.71
C THR A 15 0.10 38.10 -35.06
N ALA A 16 -0.28 36.90 -35.52
CA ALA A 16 -0.93 36.71 -36.81
C ALA A 16 -2.30 37.42 -36.94
N PRO A 17 -3.22 37.39 -35.95
CA PRO A 17 -4.50 38.10 -36.05
C PRO A 17 -4.33 39.62 -36.10
N ILE A 18 -3.37 40.14 -35.33
CA ILE A 18 -3.06 41.58 -35.25
C ILE A 18 -2.45 42.05 -36.58
N ALA A 19 -1.50 41.29 -37.13
CA ALA A 19 -0.90 41.59 -38.42
C ALA A 19 -1.94 41.53 -39.56
N LEU A 20 -2.86 40.57 -39.52
CA LEU A 20 -3.93 40.42 -40.50
C LEU A 20 -4.96 41.56 -40.42
N MET A 21 -5.30 42.01 -39.19
CA MET A 21 -6.11 43.23 -38.98
C MET A 21 -5.44 44.49 -39.50
N LEU A 22 -4.15 44.69 -39.20
CA LEU A 22 -3.39 45.87 -39.65
C LEU A 22 -3.18 45.88 -41.17
N LEU A 23 -2.90 44.72 -41.78
CA LEU A 23 -2.75 44.58 -43.23
C LEU A 23 -4.06 44.88 -43.94
N TYR A 24 -5.18 44.33 -43.47
CA TYR A 24 -6.49 44.61 -44.03
C TYR A 24 -6.88 46.09 -43.88
N GLY A 25 -6.71 46.68 -42.69
CA GLY A 25 -6.95 48.10 -42.47
C GLY A 25 -6.08 49.02 -43.34
N GLY A 26 -4.81 48.66 -43.52
CA GLY A 26 -3.87 49.39 -44.38
C GLY A 26 -4.23 49.32 -45.87
N ILE A 27 -4.64 48.15 -46.37
CA ILE A 27 -5.10 47.97 -47.76
C ILE A 27 -6.34 48.83 -48.03
N VAL A 28 -7.28 48.90 -47.08
CA VAL A 28 -8.51 49.66 -47.27
C VAL A 28 -8.30 51.18 -47.15
N LEU A 29 -7.47 51.66 -46.20
CA LEU A 29 -7.07 53.07 -46.13
C LEU A 29 -6.37 53.52 -47.43
N TRP A 30 -5.54 52.66 -48.02
CA TRP A 30 -4.87 52.93 -49.29
C TRP A 30 -5.84 53.02 -50.47
N LEU A 31 -6.87 52.15 -50.53
CA LEU A 31 -7.93 52.23 -51.53
C LEU A 31 -8.80 53.48 -51.37
N SER A 32 -9.11 53.88 -50.13
CA SER A 32 -9.96 55.02 -49.81
C SER A 32 -9.29 56.39 -50.09
N SER A 33 -7.96 56.51 -49.93
CA SER A 33 -7.24 57.74 -50.28
C SER A 33 -7.19 58.04 -51.79
N LYS A 34 -7.65 57.13 -52.65
CA LYS A 34 -7.57 57.26 -54.11
C LYS A 34 -8.82 57.90 -54.75
N GLU A 35 -9.94 58.01 -54.02
CA GLU A 35 -11.18 58.66 -54.49
C GLU A 35 -11.45 59.93 -53.66
N ASN A 36 -11.46 61.09 -54.34
CA ASN A 36 -11.66 62.39 -53.71
C ASN A 36 -13.10 62.58 -53.22
N GLY A 37 -13.27 62.79 -51.92
CA GLY A 37 -14.53 63.24 -51.31
C GLY A 37 -15.09 62.21 -50.32
N VAL A 38 -14.61 62.26 -49.07
CA VAL A 38 -15.06 61.38 -47.99
C VAL A 38 -16.51 61.70 -47.62
N LEU A 39 -17.47 61.04 -48.29
CA LEU A 39 -18.86 60.99 -47.86
C LEU A 39 -18.95 60.01 -46.69
N LEU A 40 -19.44 60.47 -45.53
CA LEU A 40 -19.64 59.69 -44.30
C LEU A 40 -20.40 58.36 -44.52
N GLY A 41 -21.17 58.24 -45.61
CA GLY A 41 -21.90 57.02 -45.98
C GLY A 41 -21.00 55.84 -46.42
N ASP A 42 -19.88 56.11 -47.11
CA ASP A 42 -18.96 55.04 -47.55
C ASP A 42 -18.14 54.51 -46.37
N LEU A 43 -17.86 55.34 -45.36
CA LEU A 43 -17.26 54.91 -44.10
C LEU A 43 -18.23 54.08 -43.24
N ALA A 44 -19.54 54.34 -43.35
CA ALA A 44 -20.56 53.57 -42.64
C ALA A 44 -20.75 52.16 -43.23
N ALA A 45 -20.83 52.04 -44.56
CA ALA A 45 -20.85 50.74 -45.25
C ALA A 45 -19.55 49.94 -45.06
N PHE A 46 -18.42 50.64 -44.93
CA PHE A 46 -17.13 50.06 -44.54
C PHE A 46 -17.16 49.45 -43.13
N GLY A 47 -17.73 50.16 -42.15
CA GLY A 47 -17.93 49.65 -40.79
C GLY A 47 -18.78 48.37 -40.73
N ASP A 48 -19.80 48.27 -41.60
CA ASP A 48 -20.73 47.14 -41.66
C ASP A 48 -20.05 45.84 -42.16
N SER A 49 -19.06 45.96 -43.05
CA SER A 49 -18.29 44.82 -43.58
C SER A 49 -17.38 44.15 -42.52
N PHE A 50 -17.03 44.85 -41.43
CA PHE A 50 -16.27 44.28 -40.30
C PHE A 50 -17.10 43.34 -39.42
N GLY A 51 -18.43 43.35 -39.53
CA GLY A 51 -19.31 42.49 -38.74
C GLY A 51 -19.03 41.01 -38.96
N VAL A 52 -18.83 40.58 -40.20
CA VAL A 52 -18.58 39.17 -40.56
C VAL A 52 -17.23 38.67 -40.02
N VAL A 53 -16.18 39.49 -40.16
CA VAL A 53 -14.84 39.15 -39.66
C VAL A 53 -14.83 39.11 -38.13
N THR A 54 -15.48 40.06 -37.48
CA THR A 54 -15.65 40.09 -36.02
C THR A 54 -16.41 38.85 -35.54
N ALA A 55 -17.53 38.50 -36.17
CA ALA A 55 -18.30 37.32 -35.81
C ALA A 55 -17.50 36.02 -35.96
N LEU A 56 -16.67 35.90 -37.00
CA LEU A 56 -15.79 34.74 -37.20
C LEU A 56 -14.74 34.64 -36.10
N PHE A 57 -14.07 35.75 -35.73
CA PHE A 57 -13.11 35.76 -34.64
C PHE A 57 -13.76 35.48 -33.28
N THR A 58 -14.95 36.01 -33.02
CA THR A 58 -15.71 35.72 -31.81
C THR A 58 -16.10 34.24 -31.74
N ALA A 59 -16.56 33.65 -32.85
CA ALA A 59 -16.89 32.23 -32.92
C ALA A 59 -15.65 31.32 -32.72
N LEU A 60 -14.51 31.67 -33.33
CA LEU A 60 -13.24 30.97 -33.13
C LEU A 60 -12.71 31.09 -31.70
N ALA A 61 -12.78 32.29 -31.11
CA ALA A 61 -12.38 32.52 -29.72
C ALA A 61 -13.25 31.72 -28.76
N PHE A 62 -14.57 31.69 -29.00
CA PHE A 62 -15.51 30.89 -28.22
C PHE A 62 -15.27 29.39 -28.38
N GLY A 63 -15.00 28.92 -29.60
CA GLY A 63 -14.60 27.53 -29.85
C GLY A 63 -13.30 27.15 -29.15
N GLY A 64 -12.30 28.04 -29.16
CA GLY A 64 -11.07 27.90 -28.39
C GLY A 64 -11.31 27.84 -26.88
N LEU A 65 -12.24 28.65 -26.36
CA LEU A 65 -12.64 28.63 -24.95
C LEU A 65 -13.33 27.32 -24.56
N ILE A 66 -14.23 26.80 -25.40
CA ILE A 66 -14.85 25.49 -25.17
C ILE A 66 -13.77 24.40 -25.13
N TRP A 67 -12.85 24.43 -26.08
CA TRP A 67 -11.75 23.48 -26.13
C TRP A 67 -10.88 23.52 -24.86
N THR A 68 -10.54 24.71 -24.36
CA THR A 68 -9.75 24.83 -23.12
C THR A 68 -10.51 24.34 -21.91
N VAL A 69 -11.82 24.60 -21.79
CA VAL A 69 -12.65 24.08 -20.69
C VAL A 69 -12.68 22.54 -20.70
N LEU A 70 -12.81 21.92 -21.88
CA LEU A 70 -12.77 20.46 -21.99
C LEU A 70 -11.41 19.88 -21.57
N LEU A 71 -10.32 20.54 -21.98
CA LEU A 71 -8.97 20.12 -21.59
C LEU A 71 -8.75 20.25 -20.08
N GLN A 72 -9.14 21.38 -19.48
CA GLN A 72 -9.07 21.62 -18.04
C GLN A 72 -9.87 20.59 -17.25
N GLY A 73 -11.06 20.21 -17.73
CA GLY A 73 -11.86 19.16 -17.10
C GLY A 73 -11.14 17.81 -17.05
N LYS A 74 -10.44 17.45 -18.13
CA LYS A 74 -9.63 16.22 -18.19
C LYS A 74 -8.43 16.29 -17.24
N GLU A 75 -7.69 17.39 -17.24
CA GLU A 75 -6.54 17.59 -16.34
C GLU A 75 -6.97 17.52 -14.86
N LEU A 76 -8.08 18.17 -14.50
CA LEU A 76 -8.62 18.12 -13.15
C LEU A 76 -8.98 16.69 -12.73
N SER A 77 -9.52 15.89 -13.65
CA SER A 77 -9.85 14.48 -13.38
C SER A 77 -8.60 13.64 -13.10
N LEU A 78 -7.51 13.86 -13.85
CA LEU A 78 -6.23 13.17 -13.64
C LEU A 78 -5.59 13.62 -12.33
N GLN A 79 -5.58 14.93 -12.06
CA GLN A 79 -5.04 15.49 -10.83
C GLN A 79 -5.77 14.98 -9.58
N ARG A 80 -7.09 14.79 -9.64
CA ARG A 80 -7.87 14.17 -8.57
C ARG A 80 -7.46 12.72 -8.31
N LYS A 81 -7.17 11.95 -9.37
CA LYS A 81 -6.69 10.57 -9.24
C LYS A 81 -5.30 10.52 -8.58
N GLU A 82 -4.35 11.31 -9.07
CA GLU A 82 -3.01 11.41 -8.49
C GLU A 82 -3.05 11.84 -7.02
N LEU A 83 -3.94 12.78 -6.67
CA LEU A 83 -4.13 13.22 -5.30
C LEU A 83 -4.69 12.10 -4.41
N ALA A 84 -5.62 11.28 -4.91
CA ALA A 84 -6.16 10.15 -4.17
C ALA A 84 -5.07 9.09 -3.90
N GLU A 85 -4.28 8.75 -4.92
CA GLU A 85 -3.14 7.82 -4.79
C GLU A 85 -2.09 8.34 -3.80
N THR A 86 -1.78 9.64 -3.86
CA THR A 86 -0.85 10.29 -2.94
C THR A 86 -1.37 10.26 -1.49
N ARG A 87 -2.66 10.56 -1.28
CA ARG A 87 -3.30 10.50 0.04
C ARG A 87 -3.27 9.09 0.63
N PHE A 88 -3.60 8.10 -0.18
CA PHE A 88 -3.50 6.69 0.22
C PHE A 88 -2.08 6.33 0.61
N THR A 89 -1.09 6.63 -0.24
CA THR A 89 0.32 6.30 -0.01
C THR A 89 0.84 6.94 1.27
N ASN A 90 0.52 8.21 1.52
CA ASN A 90 0.88 8.89 2.76
C ASN A 90 0.18 8.29 3.99
N ALA A 91 -1.11 7.95 3.89
CA ALA A 91 -1.83 7.29 4.98
C ALA A 91 -1.23 5.91 5.30
N PHE A 92 -0.85 5.15 4.27
CA PHE A 92 -0.22 3.85 4.39
C PHE A 92 1.11 3.93 5.15
N PHE A 93 2.03 4.80 4.71
CA PHE A 93 3.32 4.96 5.39
C PHE A 93 3.17 5.48 6.82
N LYS A 94 2.25 6.42 7.05
CA LYS A 94 1.94 6.91 8.40
C LYS A 94 1.41 5.80 9.33
N LEU A 95 0.60 4.88 8.81
CA LEU A 95 0.15 3.71 9.57
C LEU A 95 1.30 2.73 9.84
N ILE A 96 2.26 2.58 8.92
CA ILE A 96 3.49 1.78 9.17
C ILE A 96 4.29 2.40 10.32
N ASP A 97 4.42 3.72 10.35
CA ASP A 97 5.12 4.41 11.43
C ASP A 97 4.40 4.20 12.78
N TYR A 98 3.07 4.35 12.80
CA TYR A 98 2.29 4.05 14.01
C TYR A 98 2.36 2.60 14.44
N TYR A 99 2.42 1.66 13.49
CA TYR A 99 2.64 0.26 13.78
C TYR A 99 3.99 0.04 14.47
N LYS A 100 5.08 0.63 13.96
CA LYS A 100 6.42 0.54 14.55
C LYS A 100 6.48 1.18 15.94
N ILE A 101 5.91 2.37 16.11
CA ILE A 101 5.81 3.05 17.40
C ILE A 101 5.02 2.20 18.41
N ASN A 102 3.91 1.60 17.99
CA ASN A 102 3.13 0.74 18.86
C ASN A 102 3.85 -0.55 19.24
N LEU A 103 4.65 -1.12 18.33
CA LEU A 103 5.54 -2.24 18.62
C LEU A 103 6.56 -1.83 19.68
N GLU A 104 7.30 -0.74 19.46
CA GLU A 104 8.32 -0.21 20.38
C GLU A 104 7.77 0.09 21.78
N ASN A 105 6.52 0.57 21.85
CA ASN A 105 5.83 0.88 23.10
C ASN A 105 5.32 -0.35 23.89
N ILE A 106 5.43 -1.56 23.33
CA ILE A 106 5.17 -2.78 24.10
C ILE A 106 6.24 -2.88 25.18
N THR A 107 5.84 -2.91 26.44
CA THR A 107 6.78 -2.93 27.57
C THR A 107 6.43 -4.03 28.55
N ILE A 108 7.46 -4.69 29.07
CA ILE A 108 7.35 -5.80 30.02
C ILE A 108 8.41 -5.65 31.09
N LYS A 109 8.01 -5.89 32.34
CA LYS A 109 8.92 -5.91 33.48
C LYS A 109 9.30 -7.36 33.78
N THR A 110 10.59 -7.65 33.71
CA THR A 110 11.16 -8.93 34.12
C THR A 110 11.17 -9.06 35.64
N ALA A 111 11.29 -10.28 36.16
CA ALA A 111 11.45 -10.55 37.60
C ALA A 111 12.58 -9.72 38.24
N ASP A 112 13.67 -9.48 37.50
CA ASP A 112 14.82 -8.67 37.92
C ASP A 112 14.58 -7.16 37.83
N LYS A 113 13.32 -6.72 37.65
CA LYS A 113 12.90 -5.31 37.47
C LYS A 113 13.47 -4.60 36.25
N VAL A 114 14.16 -5.32 35.36
CA VAL A 114 14.57 -4.81 34.04
C VAL A 114 13.34 -4.63 33.17
N GLN A 115 13.21 -3.47 32.55
CA GLN A 115 12.13 -3.18 31.59
C GLN A 115 12.62 -3.49 30.17
N LEU A 116 11.97 -4.46 29.52
CA LEU A 116 12.15 -4.75 28.11
C LEU A 116 11.09 -4.01 27.31
N SER A 117 11.46 -3.55 26.11
CA SER A 117 10.57 -2.84 25.19
C SER A 117 10.61 -3.44 23.78
N GLY A 118 9.62 -3.10 22.96
CA GLY A 118 9.65 -3.45 21.54
C GLY A 118 9.66 -4.95 21.27
N ILE A 119 10.54 -5.33 20.34
CA ILE A 119 10.73 -6.72 19.93
C ILE A 119 11.30 -7.56 21.07
N ASP A 120 12.16 -7.02 21.93
CA ASP A 120 12.75 -7.75 23.05
C ASP A 120 11.70 -8.18 24.07
N ALA A 121 10.68 -7.33 24.28
CA ALA A 121 9.52 -7.68 25.09
C ALA A 121 8.75 -8.87 24.49
N LEU A 122 8.51 -8.88 23.17
CA LEU A 122 7.86 -10.00 22.50
C LEU A 122 8.70 -11.29 22.54
N ILE A 123 10.02 -11.18 22.34
CA ILE A 123 10.96 -12.30 22.46
C ILE A 123 10.85 -12.91 23.85
N TYR A 124 10.85 -12.07 24.89
CA TYR A 124 10.73 -12.53 26.27
C TYR A 124 9.40 -13.26 26.49
N GLN A 125 8.26 -12.71 26.08
CA GLN A 125 6.95 -13.40 26.20
C GLN A 125 6.93 -14.75 25.50
N LEU A 126 7.44 -14.79 24.27
CA LEU A 126 7.50 -16.02 23.47
C LEU A 126 8.41 -17.07 24.13
N SER A 127 9.52 -16.64 24.75
CA SER A 127 10.41 -17.55 25.47
C SER A 127 9.74 -18.16 26.70
N GLN A 128 8.99 -17.36 27.47
CA GLN A 128 8.24 -17.83 28.64
C GLN A 128 7.12 -18.80 28.21
N PHE A 129 6.39 -18.44 27.16
CA PHE A 129 5.39 -19.30 26.53
C PHE A 129 6.00 -20.65 26.10
N ASP A 130 7.14 -20.63 25.40
CA ASP A 130 7.79 -21.86 24.92
C ASP A 130 8.28 -22.75 26.08
N ILE A 131 8.74 -22.17 27.20
CA ILE A 131 9.13 -22.91 28.40
C ILE A 131 7.92 -23.59 29.03
N ASN A 132 6.84 -22.84 29.26
CA ASN A 132 5.62 -23.36 29.89
C ASN A 132 4.95 -24.41 29.02
N GLN A 133 4.99 -24.25 27.69
CA GLN A 133 4.40 -25.23 26.78
C GLN A 133 5.10 -26.59 26.81
N LYS A 134 6.41 -26.64 27.06
CA LYS A 134 7.12 -27.92 27.18
C LYS A 134 6.56 -28.79 28.31
N ALA A 135 6.04 -28.18 29.38
CA ALA A 135 5.42 -28.93 30.47
C ALA A 135 4.08 -29.58 30.04
N ASN A 136 3.37 -28.96 29.09
CA ASN A 136 2.08 -29.45 28.59
C ASN A 136 2.22 -30.47 27.46
N ASP A 137 3.43 -30.71 26.95
CA ASP A 137 3.68 -31.69 25.88
C ASP A 137 3.23 -33.12 26.25
N CYS A 138 3.16 -33.45 27.54
CA CYS A 138 2.69 -34.75 28.02
C CYS A 138 1.19 -35.02 27.75
N TRP A 139 0.40 -33.97 27.51
CA TRP A 139 -1.03 -34.08 27.20
C TRP A 139 -1.30 -34.25 25.69
N TYR A 140 -0.28 -34.07 24.84
CA TYR A 140 -0.47 -34.16 23.41
C TYR A 140 -0.61 -35.62 22.94
N GLU A 141 -1.79 -35.97 22.45
CA GLU A 141 -2.08 -37.29 21.88
C GLU A 141 -3.13 -37.17 20.75
N LYS A 142 -2.78 -37.63 19.53
CA LYS A 142 -3.69 -37.55 18.38
C LYS A 142 -4.90 -38.46 18.61
N ASN A 143 -6.11 -37.88 18.60
CA ASN A 143 -7.41 -38.55 18.73
C ASN A 143 -7.82 -39.08 20.12
N THR A 144 -7.42 -38.39 21.19
CA THR A 144 -7.81 -38.75 22.56
C THR A 144 -8.50 -37.59 23.27
N GLN A 145 -9.26 -37.86 24.33
CA GLN A 145 -9.77 -36.83 25.26
C GLN A 145 -8.65 -35.89 25.75
N LYS A 146 -7.42 -36.39 25.85
CA LYS A 146 -6.23 -35.58 26.19
C LYS A 146 -5.98 -34.42 25.22
N MET A 147 -6.36 -34.53 23.94
CA MET A 147 -6.23 -33.44 22.98
C MET A 147 -7.08 -32.23 23.38
N LYS A 148 -8.30 -32.44 23.89
CA LYS A 148 -9.15 -31.34 24.38
C LYS A 148 -8.50 -30.62 25.57
N VAL A 149 -7.85 -31.37 26.46
CA VAL A 149 -7.09 -30.82 27.59
C VAL A 149 -5.90 -30.00 27.09
N TYR A 150 -5.16 -30.52 26.10
CA TYR A 150 -4.04 -29.84 25.49
C TYR A 150 -4.45 -28.53 24.80
N GLU A 151 -5.52 -28.53 24.01
CA GLU A 151 -6.06 -27.32 23.36
C GLU A 151 -6.47 -26.26 24.38
N TYR A 152 -7.20 -26.66 25.43
CA TYR A 152 -7.59 -25.76 26.51
C TYR A 152 -6.37 -25.16 27.21
N GLN A 153 -5.39 -25.99 27.59
CA GLN A 153 -4.16 -25.52 28.23
C GLN A 153 -3.36 -24.60 27.29
N LEU A 154 -3.35 -24.88 25.99
CA LEU A 154 -2.71 -24.03 24.99
C LEU A 154 -3.33 -22.64 24.97
N PHE A 155 -4.65 -22.52 24.91
CA PHE A 155 -5.30 -21.20 24.91
C PHE A 155 -5.09 -20.45 26.22
N VAL A 156 -5.23 -21.13 27.35
CA VAL A 156 -4.96 -20.54 28.67
C VAL A 156 -3.52 -20.04 28.77
N GLU A 157 -2.55 -20.81 28.25
CA GLU A 157 -1.15 -20.41 28.28
C GLU A 157 -0.86 -19.25 27.33
N ILE A 158 -1.51 -19.22 26.16
CA ILE A 158 -1.44 -18.08 25.22
C ILE A 158 -1.93 -16.81 25.92
N ASP A 159 -3.07 -16.83 26.59
CA ASP A 159 -3.61 -15.63 27.25
C ASP A 159 -2.80 -15.21 28.48
N ARG A 160 -2.15 -16.15 29.17
CA ARG A 160 -1.32 -15.87 30.35
C ARG A 160 0.06 -15.30 30.00
N SER A 161 0.81 -16.00 29.14
CA SER A 161 2.23 -15.68 28.88
C SER A 161 2.40 -14.65 27.77
N LEU A 162 1.54 -14.73 26.75
CA LEU A 162 1.47 -13.73 25.72
C LEU A 162 0.32 -12.81 26.18
N MET A 163 0.60 -11.59 26.64
CA MET A 163 -0.49 -10.63 26.90
C MET A 163 -0.98 -9.98 25.60
N ARG A 164 -2.30 -9.75 25.44
CA ARG A 164 -2.88 -9.08 24.25
C ARG A 164 -2.40 -7.64 24.16
N GLN A 165 -1.68 -7.33 23.07
CA GLN A 165 -1.19 -5.99 22.77
C GLN A 165 -2.18 -5.27 21.85
N SER A 166 -3.34 -4.86 22.38
CA SER A 166 -4.48 -4.40 21.58
C SER A 166 -4.12 -3.27 20.61
N ARG A 167 -3.35 -2.26 21.04
CA ARG A 167 -2.95 -1.13 20.16
C ARG A 167 -2.14 -1.61 18.95
N TYR A 168 -1.15 -2.47 19.19
CA TYR A 168 -0.32 -3.07 18.15
C TYR A 168 -1.15 -3.90 17.17
N MET A 169 -2.00 -4.80 17.70
CA MET A 169 -2.89 -5.65 16.89
C MET A 169 -3.85 -4.81 16.04
N SER A 170 -4.47 -3.78 16.61
CA SER A 170 -5.41 -2.91 15.90
C SER A 170 -4.73 -2.06 14.83
N THR A 171 -3.48 -1.60 15.04
CA THR A 171 -2.74 -0.92 13.98
C THR A 171 -2.35 -1.86 12.83
N PHE A 172 -2.00 -3.11 13.14
CA PHE A 172 -1.78 -4.13 12.12
C PHE A 172 -3.04 -4.40 11.32
N GLU A 173 -4.19 -4.58 11.99
CA GLU A 173 -5.49 -4.72 11.34
C GLU A 173 -5.81 -3.53 10.43
N SER A 174 -5.60 -2.32 10.93
CA SER A 174 -5.86 -1.07 10.19
C SER A 174 -5.02 -0.96 8.93
N LEU A 175 -3.75 -1.40 8.98
CA LEU A 175 -2.88 -1.48 7.80
C LEU A 175 -3.46 -2.41 6.74
N LEU A 176 -3.83 -3.63 7.13
CA LEU A 176 -4.40 -4.60 6.18
C LEU A 176 -5.73 -4.11 5.60
N LYS A 177 -6.59 -3.52 6.44
CA LYS A 177 -7.87 -2.94 6.03
C LYS A 177 -7.68 -1.78 5.06
N LEU A 178 -6.72 -0.89 5.30
CA LEU A 178 -6.46 0.25 4.42
C LEU A 178 -6.09 -0.24 3.01
N VAL A 179 -5.16 -1.20 2.93
CA VAL A 179 -4.74 -1.80 1.64
C VAL A 179 -5.88 -2.54 0.96
N ASP A 180 -6.67 -3.33 1.70
CA ASP A 180 -7.78 -4.09 1.10
C ASP A 180 -8.92 -3.19 0.57
N SER A 181 -9.22 -2.10 1.29
CA SER A 181 -10.37 -1.23 1.01
C SER A 181 -10.11 -0.11 -0.01
N GLN A 182 -8.88 0.39 -0.11
CA GLN A 182 -8.57 1.55 -0.96
C GLN A 182 -7.85 1.18 -2.26
N VAL A 183 -7.28 -0.02 -2.36
CA VAL A 183 -6.56 -0.47 -3.56
C VAL A 183 -7.42 -1.45 -4.34
N GLU A 184 -7.84 -1.05 -5.54
CA GLU A 184 -8.63 -1.91 -6.43
C GLU A 184 -7.75 -2.87 -7.24
N ASP A 185 -6.61 -2.40 -7.75
CA ASP A 185 -5.69 -3.23 -8.53
C ASP A 185 -5.05 -4.33 -7.67
N VAL A 186 -5.26 -5.58 -8.07
CA VAL A 186 -4.73 -6.77 -7.40
C VAL A 186 -3.20 -6.78 -7.39
N SER A 187 -2.56 -6.33 -8.46
CA SER A 187 -1.09 -6.32 -8.55
C SER A 187 -0.49 -5.33 -7.55
N LEU A 188 -1.03 -4.12 -7.52
CA LEU A 188 -0.64 -3.09 -6.57
C LEU A 188 -0.98 -3.48 -5.12
N LYS A 189 -2.13 -4.13 -4.89
CA LYS A 189 -2.53 -4.64 -3.56
C LYS A 189 -1.51 -5.65 -3.02
N ASN A 190 -1.08 -6.60 -3.87
CA ASN A 190 -0.03 -7.57 -3.53
C ASN A 190 1.32 -6.90 -3.22
N LEU A 191 1.67 -5.83 -3.96
CA LEU A 191 2.86 -5.04 -3.65
C LEU A 191 2.80 -4.45 -2.24
N TYR A 192 1.71 -3.77 -1.87
CA TYR A 192 1.57 -3.21 -0.52
C TYR A 192 1.54 -4.28 0.57
N TRP A 193 0.88 -5.43 0.34
CA TRP A 193 0.94 -6.56 1.27
C TRP A 193 2.37 -7.09 1.45
N SER A 194 3.16 -7.20 0.38
CA SER A 194 4.57 -7.60 0.47
C SER A 194 5.43 -6.60 1.24
N ILE A 195 5.12 -5.30 1.13
CA ILE A 195 5.77 -4.26 1.94
C ILE A 195 5.45 -4.50 3.41
N VAL A 196 4.18 -4.68 3.78
CA VAL A 196 3.78 -4.98 5.17
C VAL A 196 4.44 -6.27 5.66
N GLU A 197 4.42 -7.32 4.86
CA GLU A 197 5.06 -8.60 5.17
C GLU A 197 6.56 -8.44 5.46
N SER A 198 7.27 -7.62 4.69
CA SER A 198 8.71 -7.36 4.87
C SER A 198 9.05 -6.66 6.19
N GLN A 199 8.11 -5.91 6.76
CA GLN A 199 8.32 -5.19 8.03
C GLN A 199 8.22 -6.10 9.25
N LEU A 200 7.60 -7.29 9.11
CA LEU A 200 7.39 -8.19 10.23
C LEU A 200 8.66 -9.00 10.54
N THR A 201 9.08 -9.00 11.80
CA THR A 201 10.10 -9.95 12.27
C THR A 201 9.51 -11.34 12.49
N VAL A 202 10.41 -12.33 12.61
CA VAL A 202 10.04 -13.72 12.94
C VAL A 202 9.26 -13.80 14.26
N HIS A 203 9.65 -12.99 15.25
CA HIS A 203 9.00 -12.96 16.56
C HIS A 203 7.61 -12.33 16.51
N GLU A 204 7.43 -11.26 15.73
CA GLU A 204 6.12 -10.66 15.49
C GLU A 204 5.17 -11.64 14.79
N VAL A 205 5.63 -12.33 13.74
CA VAL A 205 4.80 -13.35 13.06
C VAL A 205 4.42 -14.47 14.03
N LYS A 206 5.35 -14.93 14.88
CA LYS A 206 5.08 -15.96 15.89
C LYS A 206 4.06 -15.48 16.94
N TYR A 207 4.19 -14.25 17.42
CA TYR A 207 3.25 -13.63 18.35
C TYR A 207 1.85 -13.47 17.73
N LEU A 208 1.79 -12.89 16.52
CA LEU A 208 0.55 -12.69 15.77
C LEU A 208 -0.15 -14.02 15.50
N PHE A 209 0.60 -15.06 15.13
CA PHE A 209 0.06 -16.41 14.92
C PHE A 209 -0.67 -16.93 16.16
N TYR A 210 -0.04 -16.90 17.34
CA TYR A 210 -0.68 -17.38 18.57
C TYR A 210 -1.86 -16.52 18.98
N ARG A 211 -1.82 -15.22 18.70
CA ARG A 211 -2.99 -14.36 18.90
C ARG A 211 -4.16 -14.72 18.01
N LEU A 212 -3.90 -14.93 16.73
CA LEU A 212 -4.91 -15.38 15.77
C LEU A 212 -5.46 -16.77 16.11
N LEU A 213 -4.67 -17.63 16.76
CA LEU A 213 -5.14 -18.95 17.21
C LEU A 213 -6.31 -18.83 18.19
N VAL A 214 -6.28 -17.84 19.09
CA VAL A 214 -7.31 -17.62 20.13
C VAL A 214 -8.40 -16.66 19.65
N GLU A 215 -8.14 -15.87 18.60
CA GLU A 215 -9.10 -14.93 18.05
C GLU A 215 -10.33 -15.66 17.44
N PRO A 216 -11.55 -15.10 17.56
CA PRO A 216 -12.73 -15.69 16.92
C PRO A 216 -12.59 -15.84 15.40
N THR A 217 -13.15 -16.92 14.85
CA THR A 217 -13.08 -17.25 13.42
C THR A 217 -13.77 -16.21 12.51
N ASN A 218 -14.67 -15.39 13.07
CA ASN A 218 -15.38 -14.31 12.38
C ASN A 218 -14.79 -12.91 12.66
N SER A 219 -13.57 -12.84 13.19
CA SER A 219 -12.91 -11.56 13.45
C SER A 219 -12.46 -10.89 12.15
N SER A 220 -12.63 -9.57 12.08
CA SER A 220 -12.18 -8.74 10.96
C SER A 220 -10.68 -8.90 10.68
N LEU A 221 -9.87 -8.98 11.74
CA LEU A 221 -8.44 -9.21 11.63
C LEU A 221 -8.13 -10.54 10.91
N LEU A 222 -8.79 -11.63 11.29
CA LEU A 222 -8.55 -12.93 10.66
C LEU A 222 -8.94 -12.91 9.17
N ASP A 223 -10.04 -12.25 8.81
CA ASP A 223 -10.45 -12.07 7.41
C ASP A 223 -9.39 -11.33 6.59
N TYR A 224 -8.84 -10.23 7.12
CA TYR A 224 -7.79 -9.49 6.44
C TYR A 224 -6.46 -10.26 6.36
N VAL A 225 -6.12 -11.04 7.40
CA VAL A 225 -4.95 -11.93 7.38
C VAL A 225 -5.13 -13.05 6.35
N LYS A 226 -6.33 -13.62 6.24
CA LYS A 226 -6.66 -14.63 5.23
C LYS A 226 -6.54 -14.08 3.81
N LYS A 227 -7.07 -12.88 3.56
CA LYS A 227 -6.98 -12.21 2.25
C LYS A 227 -5.56 -11.88 1.86
N SER A 228 -4.78 -11.33 2.78
CA SER A 228 -3.41 -10.90 2.53
C SER A 228 -2.40 -12.05 2.47
N GLY A 229 -2.67 -13.16 3.17
CA GLY A 229 -1.79 -14.33 3.21
C GLY A 229 -0.48 -14.14 4.00
N ILE A 230 -0.23 -12.94 4.53
CA ILE A 230 1.06 -12.52 5.12
C ILE A 230 1.54 -13.42 6.27
N ILE A 231 0.63 -13.80 7.17
CA ILE A 231 0.98 -14.67 8.30
C ILE A 231 1.05 -16.14 7.85
N LEU A 232 0.17 -16.55 6.92
CA LEU A 232 0.08 -17.93 6.46
C LEU A 232 1.33 -18.36 5.67
N SER A 233 1.93 -17.44 4.88
CA SER A 233 3.19 -17.68 4.15
C SER A 233 4.38 -17.84 5.09
N ARG A 234 4.48 -16.99 6.12
CA ARG A 234 5.68 -16.88 6.97
C ARG A 234 5.67 -17.75 8.21
N ALA A 235 4.51 -18.04 8.79
CA ALA A 235 4.40 -18.76 10.05
C ALA A 235 5.16 -20.11 10.03
N GLY A 236 5.20 -20.82 8.90
CA GLY A 236 5.93 -22.07 8.78
C GLY A 236 7.46 -21.96 8.89
N THR A 237 8.04 -20.77 8.72
CA THR A 237 9.48 -20.50 8.95
C THR A 237 9.79 -20.05 10.36
N CYS A 238 8.78 -19.69 11.17
CA CYS A 238 8.97 -18.94 12.41
C CYS A 238 9.15 -19.82 13.66
N GLY A 239 9.50 -21.09 13.50
CA GLY A 239 9.69 -22.02 14.61
C GLY A 239 8.40 -22.35 15.38
N ILE A 240 7.24 -22.24 14.74
CA ILE A 240 5.95 -22.64 15.31
C ILE A 240 5.85 -24.17 15.29
N SER A 241 5.41 -24.75 16.41
CA SER A 241 5.20 -26.20 16.54
C SER A 241 4.17 -26.70 15.51
N MET A 242 4.48 -27.83 14.86
CA MET A 242 3.56 -28.49 13.92
C MET A 242 2.20 -28.83 14.56
N ARG A 243 2.19 -29.05 15.88
CA ARG A 243 0.99 -29.34 16.65
C ARG A 243 0.06 -28.13 16.71
N HIS A 244 0.64 -26.94 16.94
CA HIS A 244 -0.12 -25.69 16.99
C HIS A 244 -0.63 -25.29 15.61
N THR A 245 0.10 -25.60 14.54
CA THR A 245 -0.39 -25.35 13.17
C THR A 245 -1.51 -26.30 12.77
N GLU A 246 -1.50 -27.56 13.25
CA GLU A 246 -2.63 -28.49 13.10
C GLU A 246 -3.88 -27.99 13.84
N ILE A 247 -3.74 -27.48 15.07
CA ILE A 247 -4.85 -26.87 15.84
C ILE A 247 -5.38 -25.61 15.14
N PHE A 248 -4.48 -24.76 14.61
CA PHE A 248 -4.90 -23.58 13.85
C PHE A 248 -5.76 -23.96 12.64
N LYS A 249 -5.36 -25.03 11.93
CA LYS A 249 -6.11 -25.56 10.80
C LYS A 249 -7.47 -26.13 11.21
N SER A 250 -7.56 -26.83 12.35
CA SER A 250 -8.84 -27.40 12.81
C SER A 250 -9.84 -26.31 13.20
N ILE A 251 -9.38 -25.21 13.79
CA ILE A 251 -10.23 -24.11 14.25
C ILE A 251 -10.64 -23.21 13.08
N HIS A 252 -9.68 -22.75 12.28
CA HIS A 252 -9.89 -21.69 11.29
C HIS A 252 -10.02 -22.20 9.86
N GLY A 253 -9.75 -23.50 9.61
CA GLY A 253 -9.76 -24.09 8.27
C GLY A 253 -8.63 -23.58 7.36
N LEU A 254 -7.61 -22.92 7.91
CA LEU A 254 -6.51 -22.30 7.17
C LEU A 254 -5.23 -23.14 7.27
N GLU A 255 -4.58 -23.36 6.13
CA GLU A 255 -3.29 -24.04 6.07
C GLU A 255 -2.12 -23.05 6.14
N ILE A 256 -1.08 -23.42 6.87
CA ILE A 256 0.16 -22.64 6.96
C ILE A 256 1.18 -23.21 5.99
N GLY A 257 1.78 -22.31 5.19
CA GLY A 257 2.80 -22.65 4.21
C GLY A 257 3.98 -23.36 4.86
N ARG A 258 4.28 -24.59 4.43
CA ARG A 258 5.40 -25.37 4.96
C ARG A 258 6.71 -24.91 4.33
N ALA A 259 7.51 -24.15 5.07
CA ALA A 259 8.87 -23.86 4.65
C ALA A 259 9.80 -25.02 5.02
N ARG A 260 10.00 -25.97 4.11
CA ARG A 260 11.16 -26.85 4.18
C ARG A 260 12.36 -26.08 3.68
N GLN A 261 13.23 -25.61 4.58
CA GLN A 261 14.59 -25.22 4.17
C GLN A 261 15.26 -26.44 3.53
N LYS A 262 15.43 -26.40 2.20
CA LYS A 262 16.31 -27.34 1.52
C LYS A 262 17.73 -26.94 1.92
N LEU A 263 18.35 -27.70 2.82
CA LEU A 263 19.75 -27.52 3.17
C LEU A 263 20.57 -27.51 1.86
N PRO A 264 21.44 -26.52 1.64
CA PRO A 264 22.33 -26.54 0.48
C PRO A 264 23.12 -27.84 0.53
N HIS A 265 22.95 -28.67 -0.49
CA HIS A 265 23.35 -30.07 -0.49
C HIS A 265 24.87 -30.19 -0.75
N ARG A 266 25.72 -29.57 0.07
CA ARG A 266 27.17 -29.58 -0.12
C ARG A 266 27.80 -30.90 0.33
N ASN A 267 27.29 -31.49 1.41
CA ASN A 267 27.73 -32.78 1.94
C ASN A 267 26.52 -33.68 2.18
N LEU A 268 26.60 -34.98 1.86
CA LEU A 268 25.52 -35.90 2.20
C LEU A 268 25.40 -35.99 3.72
N ARG A 269 24.16 -36.01 4.22
CA ARG A 269 23.85 -36.19 5.65
C ARG A 269 24.50 -37.47 6.23
N LYS A 270 24.73 -38.48 5.40
CA LYS A 270 25.45 -39.72 5.75
C LYS A 270 26.93 -39.46 6.05
N ASP A 271 27.60 -38.65 5.24
CA ASP A 271 29.02 -38.33 5.38
C ASP A 271 29.28 -37.50 6.64
N VAL A 272 28.45 -36.48 6.86
CA VAL A 272 28.51 -35.67 8.10
C VAL A 272 28.27 -36.53 9.33
N ARG A 273 27.32 -37.47 9.30
CA ARG A 273 27.08 -38.43 10.40
C ARG A 273 28.28 -39.35 10.62
N LYS A 274 28.95 -39.81 9.56
CA LYS A 274 30.15 -40.65 9.65
C LYS A 274 31.32 -39.89 10.28
N ILE A 275 31.57 -38.65 9.86
CA ILE A 275 32.57 -37.74 10.44
C ILE A 275 32.26 -37.47 11.92
N ARG A 276 31.00 -37.17 12.27
CA ARG A 276 30.60 -36.94 13.67
C ARG A 276 30.82 -38.18 14.56
N ARG A 277 30.61 -39.39 14.03
CA ARG A 277 30.90 -40.63 14.77
C ARG A 277 32.40 -40.87 14.94
N GLN A 278 33.20 -40.46 13.97
CA GLN A 278 34.65 -40.66 13.97
C GLN A 278 35.40 -39.62 14.82
N TYR A 279 34.88 -38.40 14.95
CA TYR A 279 35.58 -37.28 15.59
C TYR A 279 34.78 -36.56 16.70
N GLY A 280 33.53 -36.95 16.97
CA GLY A 280 32.61 -36.24 17.87
C GLY A 280 32.68 -36.65 19.35
N ASN A 281 33.51 -37.63 19.70
CA ASN A 281 33.86 -37.94 21.09
C ASN A 281 35.33 -37.55 21.32
N LYS A 282 35.57 -36.25 21.50
CA LYS A 282 36.70 -35.68 22.24
C LYS A 282 36.16 -34.56 23.11
#